data_AF-A0A382IXR5-F1
#
_entry.id   AF-A0A382IXR5-F1
#
_cell.length_a   1.000
_cell.length_b   1.000
_cell.length_c   1.000
_cell.angle_alpha   90.00
_cell.angle_beta   90.00
_cell.angle_gamma   90.00
#
_symmetry.space_group_name_H-M   'P 1'
#
loop_
_entity.id
_entity.type
_entity.pdbx_description
1 polymer ?
#
loop_
_entity_poly.entity_id
_entity_poly.type
_entity_poly.pdbx_seq_one_letter_code
_entity_poly.pdbx_strand_id
1 'polypeptide(L)'
;MAEPNSRSTLKEYIRRKLGAPVLDINVDDDQFDDRMDEALQYFREYHYDGSIRCYLKHQLSSSKLTTMKTDESFTETVAGTHAYTDEVVKQQQNYLLLPEFVLAVMKIFPFNDKSNLNMFDMRYQLRLNDLHDLTATNILYYEMVQQHISLMDQILVGQPQVRYNQHMNRLYLDMDLDSVNENEYLIIDCYRKIDPTDFTDIYNDMWLKRYATALVKYQWAENLSKFSGISLPGGVTLDAEGM
;
A
#
# COMPACT_ATOMS: atom_id res chain seq x y z
N MET A 1 -0.15 -22.46 23.94
CA MET A 1 -0.34 -22.79 22.50
C MET A 1 0.87 -22.22 21.79
N ALA A 2 1.55 -22.96 20.89
CA ALA A 2 2.81 -22.48 20.32
C ALA A 2 2.62 -21.10 19.67
N GLU A 3 3.52 -20.17 19.98
CA GLU A 3 3.61 -18.85 19.37
C GLU A 3 4.57 -18.98 18.17
N PRO A 4 4.07 -19.21 16.95
CA PRO A 4 4.92 -19.34 15.78
C PRO A 4 5.60 -18.01 15.50
N ASN A 5 6.89 -18.08 15.20
CA ASN A 5 7.78 -16.95 14.93
C ASN A 5 8.49 -17.09 13.57
N SER A 6 8.11 -18.08 12.78
CA SER A 6 8.75 -18.40 11.51
C SER A 6 7.81 -19.26 10.66
N ARG A 7 8.08 -19.34 9.35
CA ARG A 7 7.31 -20.20 8.43
C ARG A 7 7.25 -21.65 8.92
N SER A 8 8.39 -22.23 9.33
CA SER A 8 8.47 -23.61 9.81
C SER A 8 7.64 -23.86 11.06
N THR A 9 7.73 -22.98 12.06
CA THR A 9 6.94 -23.10 13.30
C THR A 9 5.44 -22.93 13.04
N LEU A 10 5.07 -22.12 12.04
CA LEU A 10 3.67 -22.00 11.58
C LEU A 10 3.19 -23.26 10.84
N LYS A 11 4.04 -23.89 10.01
CA LYS A 11 3.73 -25.20 9.39
C LYS A 11 3.45 -26.25 10.46
N GLU A 12 4.31 -26.35 11.48
CA GLU A 12 4.11 -27.29 12.59
C GLU A 12 2.82 -27.02 13.36
N TYR A 13 2.50 -25.75 13.61
CA TYR A 13 1.26 -25.35 14.28
C TYR A 13 0.03 -25.82 13.49
N ILE A 14 0.01 -25.58 12.19
CA ILE A 14 -1.10 -25.98 11.30
C ILE A 14 -1.19 -27.52 11.24
N ARG A 15 -0.07 -28.24 11.10
CA ARG A 15 -0.05 -29.71 11.11
C ARG A 15 -0.66 -30.27 12.41
N ARG A 16 -0.29 -29.72 13.56
CA ARG A 16 -0.88 -30.11 14.86
C ARG A 16 -2.37 -29.79 14.96
N LYS A 17 -2.82 -28.69 14.36
CA LYS A 17 -4.25 -28.32 14.34
C LYS A 17 -5.08 -29.23 13.45
N LEU A 18 -4.51 -29.73 12.37
CA LEU A 18 -5.17 -30.64 11.43
C LEU A 18 -5.18 -32.10 11.91
N GLY A 19 -4.42 -32.45 12.95
CA GLY A 19 -4.47 -33.76 13.60
C GLY A 19 -3.16 -34.55 13.59
N ALA A 20 -2.06 -34.00 13.05
CA ALA A 20 -0.76 -34.64 13.18
C ALA A 20 -0.32 -34.68 14.67
N PRO A 21 0.25 -35.80 15.17
CA PRO A 21 0.73 -36.98 14.42
C PRO A 21 -0.27 -38.15 14.33
N VAL A 22 -1.51 -37.99 14.82
CA VAL A 22 -2.51 -39.07 14.81
C VAL A 22 -3.00 -39.36 13.40
N LEU A 23 -3.05 -38.33 12.56
CA LEU A 23 -3.50 -38.42 11.19
C LEU A 23 -2.41 -37.92 10.23
N ASP A 24 -2.19 -38.69 9.15
CA ASP A 24 -1.24 -38.33 8.10
C ASP A 24 -1.84 -37.30 7.15
N ILE A 25 -1.23 -36.12 7.14
CA ILE A 25 -1.65 -35.01 6.29
C ILE A 25 -0.98 -35.17 4.93
N ASN A 26 -1.75 -35.59 3.93
CA ASN A 26 -1.29 -35.83 2.56
C ASN A 26 -1.11 -34.50 1.79
N VAL A 27 -0.21 -33.64 2.25
CA VAL A 27 0.15 -32.38 1.61
C VAL A 27 1.68 -32.31 1.54
N ASP A 28 2.20 -32.08 0.34
CA ASP A 28 3.63 -31.91 0.12
C ASP A 28 4.14 -30.60 0.74
N ASP A 29 5.44 -30.50 1.05
CA ASP A 29 5.99 -29.30 1.70
C ASP A 29 5.94 -28.05 0.80
N ASP A 30 6.06 -28.23 -0.52
CA ASP A 30 5.94 -27.15 -1.51
C ASP A 30 4.49 -26.65 -1.59
N GLN A 31 3.52 -27.56 -1.65
CA GLN A 31 2.09 -27.22 -1.61
C GLN A 31 1.73 -26.45 -0.33
N PHE A 32 2.40 -26.78 0.77
CA PHE A 32 2.23 -26.08 2.03
C PHE A 32 2.76 -24.64 1.94
N ASP A 33 3.93 -24.44 1.35
CA ASP A 33 4.51 -23.10 1.15
C ASP A 33 3.65 -22.23 0.24
N ASP A 34 3.10 -22.79 -0.85
CA ASP A 34 2.21 -22.07 -1.75
C ASP A 34 0.96 -21.53 -1.02
N ARG A 35 0.29 -22.38 -0.23
CA ARG A 35 -0.89 -21.95 0.57
C ARG A 35 -0.51 -20.94 1.65
N MET A 36 0.70 -21.06 2.20
CA MET A 36 1.22 -20.12 3.18
C MET A 36 1.50 -18.75 2.56
N ASP A 37 2.05 -18.71 1.36
CA ASP A 37 2.34 -17.47 0.64
C ASP A 37 1.06 -16.77 0.19
N GLU A 38 0.05 -17.52 -0.26
CA GLU A 38 -1.29 -16.99 -0.50
C GLU A 38 -1.91 -16.40 0.77
N ALA A 39 -1.80 -17.09 1.91
CA ALA A 39 -2.31 -16.59 3.19
C ALA A 39 -1.63 -15.29 3.62
N LEU A 40 -0.31 -15.23 3.49
CA LEU A 40 0.50 -14.04 3.81
C LEU A 40 0.21 -12.88 2.87
N GLN A 41 0.02 -13.14 1.58
CA GLN A 41 -0.34 -12.11 0.61
C GLN A 41 -1.69 -11.48 0.97
N TYR A 42 -2.71 -12.32 1.21
CA TYR A 42 -4.03 -11.83 1.57
C TYR A 42 -4.01 -11.04 2.89
N PHE A 43 -3.26 -11.53 3.89
CA PHE A 43 -3.12 -10.84 5.17
C PHE A 43 -2.53 -9.43 5.01
N ARG A 44 -1.47 -9.29 4.21
CA ARG A 44 -0.81 -7.98 3.98
C ARG A 44 -1.70 -6.99 3.25
N GLU A 45 -2.61 -7.46 2.40
CA GLU A 45 -3.47 -6.59 1.59
C GLU A 45 -4.76 -6.20 2.32
N TYR A 46 -5.34 -7.10 3.11
CA TYR A 46 -6.68 -6.90 3.68
C TYR A 46 -6.75 -6.79 5.20
N HIS A 47 -5.67 -7.12 5.92
CA HIS A 47 -5.64 -7.02 7.37
C HIS A 47 -4.92 -5.76 7.83
N TYR A 48 -5.49 -5.06 8.82
CA TYR A 48 -4.91 -3.83 9.37
C TYR A 48 -3.48 -4.06 9.89
N ASP A 49 -3.26 -5.15 10.63
CA ASP A 49 -1.93 -5.50 11.17
C ASP A 49 -0.96 -6.08 10.13
N GLY A 50 -1.40 -6.27 8.87
CA GLY A 50 -0.54 -6.68 7.76
C GLY A 50 0.19 -5.51 7.09
N SER A 51 -0.21 -4.28 7.41
CA SER A 51 0.34 -3.06 6.83
C SER A 51 0.59 -1.99 7.89
N ILE A 52 1.55 -1.11 7.64
CA ILE A 52 1.85 0.01 8.53
C ILE A 52 1.91 1.32 7.77
N ARG A 53 1.48 2.39 8.42
CA ARG A 53 1.68 3.74 7.92
C ARG A 53 3.12 4.18 8.17
N CYS A 54 3.80 4.62 7.12
CA CYS A 54 5.17 5.14 7.21
C CYS A 54 5.38 6.35 6.31
N TYR A 55 6.43 7.11 6.60
CA TYR A 55 6.86 8.23 5.78
C TYR A 55 8.09 7.83 4.97
N LEU A 56 7.96 7.86 3.64
CA LEU A 56 9.08 7.66 2.73
C LEU A 56 9.63 9.02 2.27
N LYS A 57 10.96 9.14 2.23
CA LYS A 57 11.63 10.32 1.70
C LYS A 57 12.20 10.00 0.31
N HIS A 58 11.92 10.85 -0.67
CA HIS A 58 12.51 10.75 -2.00
C HIS A 58 13.20 12.07 -2.37
N GLN A 59 14.46 12.01 -2.79
CA GLN A 59 15.19 13.18 -3.27
C GLN A 59 14.95 13.36 -4.76
N LEU A 60 14.57 14.57 -5.17
CA LEU A 60 14.44 14.92 -6.58
C LEU A 60 15.78 15.39 -7.13
N SER A 61 16.29 14.68 -8.15
CA SER A 61 17.48 15.09 -8.91
C SER A 61 17.09 15.95 -10.12
N SER A 62 17.97 16.84 -10.53
CA SER A 62 17.77 17.75 -11.68
C SER A 62 17.51 16.99 -12.99
N SER A 63 18.18 15.84 -13.17
CA SER A 63 17.92 14.93 -14.29
C SER A 63 16.49 14.39 -14.29
N LYS A 64 15.96 14.05 -13.12
CA LYS A 64 14.62 13.47 -12.98
C LYS A 64 13.54 14.51 -13.18
N LEU A 65 13.72 15.73 -12.68
CA LEU A 65 12.84 16.87 -12.95
C LEU A 65 12.75 17.16 -14.45
N THR A 66 13.86 17.07 -15.17
CA THR A 66 13.89 17.27 -16.63
C THR A 66 13.11 16.17 -17.36
N THR A 67 13.28 14.90 -16.98
CA THR A 67 12.54 13.78 -17.57
C THR A 67 11.04 13.81 -17.23
N MET A 68 10.66 14.28 -16.04
CA MET A 68 9.24 14.39 -15.69
C MET A 68 8.48 15.43 -16.53
N LYS A 69 9.19 16.38 -17.14
CA LYS A 69 8.63 17.37 -18.07
C LYS A 69 8.44 16.84 -19.49
N THR A 70 8.96 15.65 -19.82
CA THR A 70 8.80 15.08 -21.16
C THR A 70 7.52 14.27 -21.30
N ASP A 71 6.99 14.25 -22.53
CA ASP A 71 5.79 13.50 -22.89
C ASP A 71 6.14 12.21 -23.64
N GLU A 72 5.45 11.13 -23.29
CA GLU A 72 5.36 9.94 -24.11
C GLU A 72 4.29 10.17 -25.18
N SER A 73 4.61 9.92 -26.45
CA SER A 73 3.69 10.13 -27.57
C SER A 73 3.21 8.78 -28.09
N PHE A 74 1.89 8.60 -28.14
CA PHE A 74 1.22 7.45 -28.73
C PHE A 74 0.61 7.89 -30.06
N THR A 75 1.15 7.36 -31.15
CA THR A 75 0.51 7.48 -32.45
C THR A 75 -0.58 6.42 -32.56
N GLU A 76 -1.75 6.84 -33.05
CA GLU A 76 -2.86 5.95 -33.34
C GLU A 76 -2.40 4.73 -34.17
N THR A 77 -2.85 3.53 -33.78
CA THR A 77 -2.78 2.34 -34.64
C THR A 77 -4.14 1.63 -34.59
N VAL A 78 -5.08 2.05 -35.44
CA VAL A 78 -6.43 1.47 -35.52
C VAL A 78 -6.61 0.72 -36.84
N ALA A 79 -7.30 -0.42 -36.79
CA ALA A 79 -7.69 -1.19 -37.97
C ALA A 79 -9.04 -0.67 -38.51
N GLY A 80 -9.04 -0.04 -39.69
CA GLY A 80 -10.23 0.46 -40.36
C GLY A 80 -9.94 1.66 -41.27
N THR A 81 -10.89 2.02 -42.14
CA THR A 81 -10.80 3.26 -42.92
C THR A 81 -11.44 4.40 -42.13
N HIS A 82 -10.63 5.35 -41.70
CA HIS A 82 -11.06 6.55 -40.98
C HIS A 82 -10.82 7.80 -41.84
N ALA A 83 -11.61 8.86 -41.62
CA ALA A 83 -11.52 10.12 -42.37
C ALA A 83 -10.28 10.98 -42.01
N TYR A 84 -9.63 10.65 -40.89
CA TYR A 84 -8.41 11.26 -40.38
C TYR A 84 -7.41 10.14 -40.04
N THR A 85 -6.12 10.45 -40.09
CA THR A 85 -5.02 9.49 -39.87
C THR A 85 -3.87 10.26 -39.20
N ASP A 86 -3.03 9.57 -38.44
CA ASP A 86 -1.85 10.10 -37.73
C ASP A 86 -2.14 10.97 -36.50
N GLU A 87 -3.24 10.71 -35.80
CA GLU A 87 -3.51 11.37 -34.51
C GLU A 87 -2.45 10.95 -33.47
N VAL A 88 -1.81 11.94 -32.83
CA VAL A 88 -0.79 11.74 -31.79
C VAL A 88 -1.33 12.18 -30.44
N VAL A 89 -1.53 11.24 -29.54
CA VAL A 89 -1.94 11.49 -28.15
C VAL A 89 -0.71 11.47 -27.26
N LYS A 90 -0.57 12.45 -26.36
CA LYS A 90 0.57 12.56 -25.44
C LYS A 90 0.18 12.23 -24.01
N GLN A 91 1.04 11.47 -23.33
CA GLN A 91 0.94 11.21 -21.89
C GLN A 91 2.19 11.74 -21.20
N GLN A 92 2.02 12.60 -20.20
CA GLN A 92 3.13 13.13 -19.41
C GLN A 92 3.81 12.03 -18.58
N GLN A 93 5.15 12.05 -18.55
CA GLN A 93 5.97 11.11 -17.75
C GLN A 93 6.19 11.56 -16.30
N ASN A 94 5.26 12.33 -15.76
CA ASN A 94 5.35 12.91 -14.41
C ASN A 94 5.00 11.87 -13.32
N TYR A 95 5.86 10.86 -13.15
CA TYR A 95 5.70 9.84 -12.13
C TYR A 95 7.00 9.48 -11.40
N LEU A 96 6.84 9.04 -10.15
CA LEU A 96 7.86 8.43 -9.33
C LEU A 96 7.66 6.93 -9.26
N LEU A 97 8.75 6.18 -9.42
CA LEU A 97 8.78 4.75 -9.17
C LEU A 97 8.94 4.52 -7.66
N LEU A 98 7.95 3.85 -7.07
CA LEU A 98 8.00 3.44 -5.66
C LEU A 98 8.35 1.96 -5.54
N PRO A 99 8.94 1.54 -4.41
CA PRO A 99 9.16 0.13 -4.13
C PRO A 99 7.85 -0.66 -4.02
N GLU A 100 7.89 -1.95 -4.34
CA GLU A 100 6.73 -2.86 -4.34
C GLU A 100 6.11 -3.12 -2.95
N PHE A 101 6.84 -2.83 -1.88
CA PHE A 101 6.28 -2.93 -0.53
C PHE A 101 5.26 -1.83 -0.23
N VAL A 102 5.12 -0.80 -1.06
CA VAL A 102 4.12 0.27 -0.89
C VAL A 102 2.75 -0.22 -1.37
N LEU A 103 1.74 -0.14 -0.51
CA LEU A 103 0.36 -0.52 -0.82
C LEU A 103 -0.47 0.66 -1.33
N ALA A 104 -0.38 1.79 -0.63
CA ALA A 104 -1.19 2.95 -0.93
C ALA A 104 -0.44 4.22 -0.52
N VAL A 105 -0.59 5.28 -1.32
CA VAL A 105 -0.09 6.61 -0.99
C VAL A 105 -1.27 7.49 -0.63
N MET A 106 -1.26 8.07 0.57
CA MET A 106 -2.36 8.90 1.07
C MET A 106 -2.20 10.35 0.63
N LYS A 107 -1.00 10.90 0.81
CA LYS A 107 -0.70 12.30 0.47
C LYS A 107 0.80 12.53 0.43
N ILE A 108 1.16 13.68 -0.10
CA ILE A 108 2.52 14.23 -0.02
C ILE A 108 2.45 15.53 0.77
N PHE A 109 3.50 15.79 1.56
CA PHE A 109 3.59 17.03 2.28
C PHE A 109 3.94 18.17 1.31
N PRO A 110 3.23 19.32 1.40
CA PRO A 110 3.51 20.44 0.52
C PRO A 110 4.90 21.00 0.79
N PHE A 111 5.55 21.50 -0.26
CA PHE A 111 6.77 22.28 -0.19
C PHE A 111 6.41 23.67 0.31
N ASN A 112 6.43 23.85 1.63
CA ASN A 112 6.26 25.19 2.19
C ASN A 112 7.59 25.93 2.08
N ASP A 113 7.62 26.90 1.18
CA ASP A 113 8.77 27.76 0.97
C ASP A 113 9.02 28.59 2.24
N LYS A 114 10.03 28.22 3.03
CA LYS A 114 10.36 28.86 4.32
C LYS A 114 10.91 30.29 4.14
N SER A 115 11.18 30.68 2.89
CA SER A 115 11.94 31.89 2.54
C SER A 115 11.12 33.19 2.54
N ASN A 116 9.78 33.12 2.59
CA ASN A 116 8.90 34.30 2.45
C ASN A 116 7.94 34.54 3.63
N LEU A 117 8.41 34.38 4.88
CA LEU A 117 7.76 35.00 6.06
C LEU A 117 7.96 36.52 6.02
N ASN A 118 7.30 37.17 5.07
CA ASN A 118 7.33 38.61 4.92
C ASN A 118 6.49 39.28 6.02
N MET A 119 6.89 40.48 6.45
CA MET A 119 6.15 41.28 7.44
C MET A 119 4.71 41.64 7.01
N PHE A 120 4.34 41.33 5.78
CA PHE A 120 3.02 41.51 5.17
C PHE A 120 2.15 40.24 5.13
N ASP A 121 2.66 39.09 5.61
CA ASP A 121 1.84 37.89 5.75
C ASP A 121 0.77 38.14 6.82
N MET A 122 -0.50 37.94 6.44
CA MET A 122 -1.67 38.12 7.31
C MET A 122 -1.55 37.30 8.60
N ARG A 123 -0.98 36.09 8.54
CA ARG A 123 -0.79 35.23 9.72
C ARG A 123 0.25 35.81 10.68
N TYR A 124 1.29 36.45 10.13
CA TYR A 124 2.34 37.11 10.89
C TYR A 124 1.83 38.40 11.53
N GLN A 125 1.08 39.22 10.79
CA GLN A 125 0.49 40.45 11.31
C GLN A 125 -0.59 40.19 12.37
N LEU A 126 -1.45 39.18 12.16
CA LEU A 126 -2.48 38.80 13.13
C LEU A 126 -1.85 38.25 14.42
N ARG A 127 -0.79 37.43 14.31
CA ARG A 127 -0.02 36.99 15.48
C ARG A 127 0.63 38.15 16.24
N LEU A 128 1.20 39.13 15.55
CA LEU A 128 1.84 40.29 16.19
C LEU A 128 0.82 41.26 16.82
N ASN A 129 -0.32 41.48 16.17
CA ASN A 129 -1.35 42.40 16.66
C ASN A 129 -2.15 41.80 17.83
N ASP A 130 -2.47 40.51 17.77
CA ASP A 130 -3.44 39.86 18.68
C ASP A 130 -2.77 39.14 19.88
N LEU A 131 -1.47 38.79 19.81
CA LEU A 131 -0.73 38.27 20.99
C LEU A 131 -0.54 39.32 22.09
N HIS A 132 -0.59 40.61 21.73
CA HIS A 132 -0.43 41.70 22.68
C HIS A 132 -1.68 41.90 23.57
N ASP A 133 -2.83 41.34 23.20
CA ASP A 133 -4.08 41.45 23.98
C ASP A 133 -4.87 40.12 24.06
N LEU A 134 -4.19 39.06 24.51
CA LEU A 134 -4.82 37.77 24.83
C LEU A 134 -5.83 37.84 26.00
N THR A 135 -5.95 39.00 26.65
CA THR A 135 -6.87 39.23 27.77
C THR A 135 -8.21 39.82 27.33
N ALA A 136 -8.28 40.53 26.20
CA ALA A 136 -9.51 41.14 25.69
C ALA A 136 -10.13 40.41 24.50
N THR A 137 -9.37 39.64 23.73
CA THR A 137 -9.89 38.91 22.56
C THR A 137 -10.39 37.52 22.97
N ASN A 138 -11.64 37.19 22.63
CA ASN A 138 -12.24 35.88 22.89
C ASN A 138 -11.50 34.80 22.09
N ILE A 139 -10.86 33.85 22.77
CA ILE A 139 -10.10 32.73 22.18
C ILE A 139 -10.93 31.96 21.14
N LEU A 140 -12.25 31.86 21.35
CA LEU A 140 -13.17 31.23 20.40
C LEU A 140 -13.19 31.95 19.04
N TYR A 141 -13.17 33.28 19.04
CA TYR A 141 -13.16 34.07 17.81
C TYR A 141 -11.84 33.89 17.07
N TYR A 142 -10.72 33.85 17.80
CA TYR A 142 -9.40 33.57 17.21
C TYR A 142 -9.35 32.19 16.53
N GLU A 143 -9.90 31.15 17.17
CA GLU A 143 -9.97 29.82 16.55
C GLU A 143 -10.85 29.81 15.28
N MET A 144 -11.99 30.50 15.28
CA MET A 144 -12.85 30.63 14.09
C MET A 144 -12.13 31.35 12.94
N VAL A 145 -11.42 32.45 13.22
CA VAL A 145 -10.64 33.18 12.22
C VAL A 145 -9.49 32.32 11.68
N GLN A 146 -8.79 31.58 12.54
CA GLN A 146 -7.70 30.70 12.13
C GLN A 146 -8.19 29.54 11.24
N GLN A 147 -9.36 28.96 11.55
CA GLN A 147 -10.00 27.95 10.69
C GLN A 147 -10.40 28.57 9.33
N HIS A 148 -10.92 29.79 9.33
CA HIS A 148 -11.30 30.49 8.09
C HIS A 148 -10.09 30.79 7.20
N ILE A 149 -8.99 31.27 7.78
CA ILE A 149 -7.73 31.48 7.04
C ILE A 149 -7.19 30.16 6.50
N SER A 150 -7.21 29.08 7.29
CA SER A 150 -6.76 27.76 6.82
C SER A 150 -7.62 27.23 5.66
N LEU A 151 -8.93 27.50 5.68
CA LEU A 151 -9.83 27.14 4.60
C LEU A 151 -9.55 27.99 3.35
N MET A 152 -9.32 29.30 3.52
CA MET A 152 -8.94 30.21 2.43
C MET A 152 -7.64 29.74 1.76
N ASP A 153 -6.61 29.39 2.53
CA ASP A 153 -5.37 28.81 2.00
C ASP A 153 -5.64 27.54 1.19
N GLN A 154 -6.49 26.64 1.70
CA GLN A 154 -6.82 25.38 1.01
C GLN A 154 -7.58 25.61 -0.31
N ILE A 155 -8.49 26.59 -0.36
CA ILE A 155 -9.25 26.91 -1.57
C ILE A 155 -8.39 27.63 -2.61
N LEU A 156 -7.49 28.53 -2.16
CA LEU A 156 -6.70 29.38 -3.06
C LEU A 156 -5.44 28.70 -3.58
N VAL A 157 -4.70 28.00 -2.72
CA VAL A 157 -3.42 27.37 -3.07
C VAL A 157 -3.62 25.91 -3.50
N GLY A 158 -4.64 25.24 -2.97
CA GLY A 158 -4.84 23.81 -3.19
C GLY A 158 -3.77 22.95 -2.51
N GLN A 159 -3.97 21.64 -2.53
CA GLN A 159 -2.94 20.65 -2.16
C GLN A 159 -2.60 19.83 -3.40
N PRO A 160 -1.31 19.47 -3.61
CA PRO A 160 -0.93 18.65 -4.75
C PRO A 160 -1.66 17.30 -4.66
N GLN A 161 -2.37 16.95 -5.73
CA GLN A 161 -3.07 15.67 -5.80
C GLN A 161 -2.07 14.56 -6.17
N VAL A 162 -2.32 13.36 -5.65
CA VAL A 162 -1.48 12.19 -5.89
C VAL A 162 -2.31 11.08 -6.48
N ARG A 163 -1.79 10.41 -7.49
CA ARG A 163 -2.42 9.24 -8.09
C ARG A 163 -1.43 8.08 -8.05
N TYR A 164 -1.76 7.04 -7.30
CA TYR A 164 -0.91 5.87 -7.14
C TYR A 164 -1.70 4.59 -7.41
N ASN A 165 -1.05 3.65 -8.09
CA ASN A 165 -1.56 2.30 -8.27
C ASN A 165 -0.45 1.30 -7.90
N GLN A 166 -0.78 0.38 -6.96
CA GLN A 166 0.12 -0.68 -6.50
C GLN A 166 0.64 -1.59 -7.62
N HIS A 167 -0.16 -1.85 -8.66
CA HIS A 167 0.25 -2.76 -9.74
C HIS A 167 1.20 -2.11 -10.74
N MET A 168 1.16 -0.78 -10.85
CA MET A 168 2.06 -0.04 -11.74
C MET A 168 3.30 0.47 -11.00
N ASN A 169 3.27 0.53 -9.66
CA ASN A 169 4.32 1.11 -8.82
C ASN A 169 4.70 2.56 -9.23
N ARG A 170 3.78 3.26 -9.89
CA ARG A 170 3.93 4.65 -10.37
C ARG A 170 3.07 5.56 -9.52
N LEU A 171 3.72 6.53 -8.88
CA LEU A 171 3.10 7.64 -8.18
C LEU A 171 3.15 8.86 -9.08
N TYR A 172 2.01 9.27 -9.63
CA TYR A 172 1.88 10.52 -10.36
C TYR A 172 1.71 11.68 -9.39
N LEU A 173 2.43 12.76 -9.67
CA LEU A 173 2.42 13.99 -8.89
C LEU A 173 1.73 15.07 -9.68
N ASP A 174 0.50 15.42 -9.31
CA ASP A 174 -0.22 16.51 -9.96
C ASP A 174 0.18 17.83 -9.31
N MET A 175 1.40 18.26 -9.62
CA MET A 175 1.99 19.51 -9.17
C MET A 175 2.79 20.17 -10.28
N ASP A 176 2.96 21.49 -10.17
CA ASP A 176 3.87 22.22 -11.05
C ASP A 176 5.32 21.92 -10.66
N LEU A 177 6.06 21.27 -11.57
CA LEU A 177 7.46 20.88 -11.37
C LEU A 177 8.42 22.09 -11.36
N ASP A 178 7.99 23.26 -11.86
CA ASP A 178 8.81 24.48 -11.82
C ASP A 178 8.89 25.08 -10.41
N SER A 179 7.96 24.72 -9.52
CA SER A 179 7.94 25.16 -8.12
C SER A 179 8.90 24.39 -7.21
N VAL A 180 9.56 23.35 -7.71
CA VAL A 180 10.41 22.46 -6.92
C VAL A 180 11.88 22.75 -7.19
N ASN A 181 12.64 23.02 -6.12
CA ASN A 181 14.08 23.22 -6.26
C ASN A 181 14.83 21.90 -6.32
N GLU A 182 16.02 21.94 -6.92
CA GLU A 182 16.91 20.79 -6.97
C GLU A 182 17.34 20.36 -5.56
N ASN A 183 17.41 19.04 -5.34
CA ASN A 183 17.78 18.42 -4.05
C ASN A 183 16.76 18.57 -2.91
N GLU A 184 15.53 19.00 -3.21
CA GLU A 184 14.47 18.94 -2.23
C GLU A 184 13.97 17.50 -2.00
N TYR A 185 13.55 17.23 -0.77
CA TYR A 185 13.00 15.94 -0.37
C TYR A 185 11.48 15.98 -0.39
N LEU A 186 10.89 15.12 -1.20
CA LEU A 186 9.48 14.75 -1.11
C LEU A 186 9.28 13.83 0.08
N ILE A 187 8.34 14.17 0.95
CA ILE A 187 7.87 13.27 2.03
C ILE A 187 6.52 12.70 1.61
N ILE A 188 6.48 11.38 1.47
CA ILE A 188 5.33 10.61 1.01
C ILE A 188 4.73 9.87 2.21
N ASP A 189 3.47 10.13 2.50
CA ASP A 189 2.68 9.42 3.52
C ASP A 189 2.02 8.21 2.87
N CYS A 190 2.48 7.01 3.23
CA CYS A 190 2.05 5.77 2.57
C CYS A 190 1.86 4.60 3.54
N TYR A 191 1.06 3.63 3.12
CA TYR A 191 0.99 2.31 3.73
C TYR A 191 2.01 1.37 3.10
N ARG A 192 2.73 0.64 3.94
CA ARG A 192 3.77 -0.33 3.59
C ARG A 192 3.37 -1.72 4.09
N LYS A 193 3.58 -2.74 3.26
CA LYS A 193 3.54 -4.16 3.66
C LYS A 193 4.63 -4.41 4.71
N ILE A 194 4.30 -5.11 5.80
CA ILE A 194 5.32 -5.51 6.76
C ILE A 194 6.04 -6.76 6.24
N ASP A 195 7.37 -6.76 6.36
CA ASP A 195 8.19 -7.93 6.08
C ASP A 195 8.18 -8.89 7.30
N PRO A 196 7.72 -10.15 7.15
CA PRO A 196 7.66 -11.11 8.23
C PRO A 196 9.02 -11.70 8.61
N THR A 197 10.08 -11.43 7.83
CA THR A 197 11.46 -11.79 8.21
C THR A 197 12.01 -10.83 9.26
N ASP A 198 11.67 -9.54 9.16
CA ASP A 198 12.03 -8.51 10.15
C ASP A 198 11.09 -8.54 11.37
N PHE A 199 9.78 -8.72 11.13
CA PHE A 199 8.75 -8.74 12.18
C PHE A 199 8.10 -10.12 12.28
N THR A 200 8.78 -11.02 12.98
CA THR A 200 8.39 -12.43 13.12
C THR A 200 7.06 -12.64 13.84
N ASP A 201 6.60 -11.67 14.63
CA ASP A 201 5.36 -11.76 15.42
C ASP A 201 4.11 -11.85 14.53
N ILE A 202 4.20 -11.47 13.25
CA ILE A 202 3.12 -11.61 12.27
C ILE A 202 2.62 -13.05 12.18
N TYR A 203 3.52 -14.03 12.28
CA TYR A 203 3.13 -15.44 12.23
C TYR A 203 2.23 -15.85 13.40
N ASN A 204 2.32 -15.14 14.53
CA ASN A 204 1.52 -15.40 15.72
C ASN A 204 0.08 -14.88 15.61
N ASP A 205 -0.25 -14.10 14.57
CA ASP A 205 -1.57 -13.50 14.39
C ASP A 205 -2.68 -14.56 14.26
N MET A 206 -3.81 -14.32 14.93
CA MET A 206 -4.93 -15.26 14.99
C MET A 206 -5.66 -15.37 13.65
N TRP A 207 -5.80 -14.27 12.92
CA TRP A 207 -6.43 -14.25 11.61
C TRP A 207 -5.57 -15.05 10.63
N LEU A 208 -4.26 -14.77 10.58
CA LEU A 208 -3.34 -15.47 9.67
C LEU A 208 -3.32 -16.97 9.95
N LYS A 209 -3.21 -17.37 11.22
CA LYS A 209 -3.25 -18.79 11.62
C LYS A 209 -4.51 -19.50 11.17
N ARG A 210 -5.69 -18.88 11.39
CA ARG A 210 -6.98 -19.49 11.04
C ARG A 210 -7.13 -19.61 9.53
N TYR A 211 -6.76 -18.57 8.79
CA TYR A 211 -6.86 -18.55 7.34
C TYR A 211 -5.90 -19.53 6.68
N ALA A 212 -4.62 -19.53 7.09
CA ALA A 212 -3.63 -20.50 6.61
C ALA A 212 -4.03 -21.96 6.92
N THR A 213 -4.56 -22.22 8.13
CA THR A 213 -5.06 -23.57 8.46
C THR A 213 -6.22 -23.98 7.54
N ALA A 214 -7.11 -23.06 7.19
CA ALA A 214 -8.23 -23.34 6.28
C ALA A 214 -7.76 -23.62 4.85
N LEU A 215 -6.81 -22.85 4.33
CA LEU A 215 -6.22 -23.06 3.00
C LEU A 215 -5.48 -24.40 2.91
N VAL A 216 -4.72 -24.77 3.93
CA VAL A 216 -4.05 -26.08 3.99
C VAL A 216 -5.08 -27.21 4.11
N LYS A 217 -6.16 -27.03 4.88
CA LYS A 217 -7.26 -28.02 4.93
C LYS A 217 -7.88 -28.22 3.54
N TYR A 218 -8.11 -27.14 2.80
CA TYR A 218 -8.64 -27.21 1.43
C TYR A 218 -7.69 -27.99 0.50
N GLN A 219 -6.39 -27.69 0.53
CA GLN A 219 -5.41 -28.41 -0.27
C GLN A 219 -5.35 -29.90 0.08
N TRP A 220 -5.45 -30.24 1.36
CA TRP A 220 -5.50 -31.61 1.82
C TRP A 220 -6.74 -32.34 1.30
N ALA A 221 -7.91 -31.71 1.34
CA ALA A 221 -9.14 -32.26 0.76
C ALA A 221 -9.03 -32.45 -0.77
N GLU A 222 -8.42 -31.50 -1.49
CA GLU A 222 -8.17 -31.61 -2.93
C GLU A 222 -7.21 -32.75 -3.28
N ASN A 223 -6.20 -32.98 -2.45
CA ASN A 223 -5.30 -34.11 -2.64
C ASN A 223 -6.03 -35.44 -2.40
N LEU A 224 -6.87 -35.54 -1.36
CA LEU A 224 -7.65 -36.74 -1.08
C LEU A 224 -8.71 -37.04 -2.15
N SER A 225 -9.37 -36.01 -2.70
CA SER A 225 -10.38 -36.20 -3.75
C SER A 225 -9.80 -36.82 -5.02
N LYS A 226 -8.52 -36.59 -5.32
CA LYS A 226 -7.80 -37.25 -6.43
C LYS A 226 -7.62 -38.76 -6.24
N PHE A 227 -7.72 -39.26 -5.01
CA PHE A 227 -7.65 -40.69 -4.69
C PHE A 227 -9.03 -41.34 -4.51
N SER A 228 -10.12 -40.56 -4.59
CA SER A 228 -11.48 -41.08 -4.56
C SER A 228 -11.76 -41.90 -5.82
N GLY A 229 -12.03 -43.19 -5.65
CA GLY A 229 -12.32 -44.13 -6.75
C GLY A 229 -11.23 -45.19 -7.03
N ILE A 230 -10.09 -45.15 -6.34
CA ILE A 230 -9.11 -46.23 -6.40
C ILE A 230 -9.52 -47.33 -5.40
N SER A 231 -9.90 -48.50 -5.90
CA SER A 231 -10.10 -49.68 -5.08
C SER A 231 -8.74 -50.28 -4.71
N LEU A 232 -8.44 -50.30 -3.41
CA LEU A 232 -7.29 -51.06 -2.93
C LEU A 232 -7.57 -52.56 -3.14
N PRO A 233 -6.55 -53.39 -3.48
CA PRO A 233 -6.72 -54.84 -3.55
C PRO A 233 -7.17 -55.35 -2.18
N GLY A 234 -8.46 -55.71 -2.07
CA GLY A 234 -9.13 -55.96 -0.80
C GLY A 234 -10.55 -55.38 -0.69
N GLY A 235 -11.01 -54.59 -1.67
CA GLY A 235 -12.41 -54.15 -1.74
C GLY A 235 -12.77 -52.98 -0.82
N VAL A 236 -11.78 -52.31 -0.24
CA VAL A 236 -11.96 -51.09 0.56
C VAL A 236 -11.73 -49.89 -0.35
N THR A 237 -12.72 -48.99 -0.44
CA THR A 237 -12.65 -47.74 -1.19
C THR A 237 -12.17 -46.62 -0.28
N LEU A 238 -11.22 -45.81 -0.75
CA LEU A 238 -10.83 -44.58 -0.06
C LEU A 238 -11.91 -43.52 -0.36
N ASP A 239 -12.79 -43.30 0.63
CA ASP A 239 -13.93 -42.38 0.51
C ASP A 239 -13.55 -40.97 0.98
N ALA A 240 -13.73 -39.99 0.08
CA ALA A 240 -13.41 -38.58 0.30
C ALA A 240 -14.67 -37.70 0.45
N GLU A 241 -15.88 -38.27 0.47
CA GLU A 241 -17.16 -37.53 0.39
C GLU A 241 -17.57 -36.82 1.70
N GLY A 242 -16.82 -37.00 2.80
CA GLY A 242 -17.21 -36.55 4.15
C GLY A 242 -16.36 -35.47 4.85
N MET A 243 -15.44 -34.76 4.18
CA MET A 243 -14.44 -33.88 4.85
C MET A 243 -14.56 -32.37 4.61
#